data_AF-A0A537XE00-F1
#
_entry.id   AF-A0A537XE00-F1
#
_cell.length_a   1.000
_cell.length_b   1.000
_cell.length_c   1.000
_cell.angle_alpha   90.00
_cell.angle_beta   90.00
_cell.angle_gamma   90.00
#
_symmetry.space_group_name_H-M   'P 1'
#
loop_
_entity.id
_entity.type
_entity.pdbx_description
1 polymer ?
#
loop_
_entity_poly.entity_id
_entity_poly.type
_entity_poly.pdbx_seq_one_letter_code
_entity_poly.pdbx_strand_id
1 'polypeptide(L)'
;MGPLLGHGQAAAGAPRRRELARAGLAGGAALALWGGWRLAAAPAARAEDRDELFALVAVEQALALAYAIARSRPGLDAGTRRLLGVLHDHERRHAEALGGLVRASQGTLPPEPRRLSDVDHYLPGLGAARGAREILAFAVGLEAVGLAAQAQALGRLTDGRAIQTVASITAAEGQHLVALRLARGREPLPEALETGTYSPRRSAPGIP
;
A
#
# COMPACT_ATOMS: atom_id res chain seq x y z
N MET A 1 -41.51 45.15 26.23
CA MET A 1 -40.11 45.21 26.70
C MET A 1 -39.77 43.88 27.34
N GLY A 2 -38.92 43.07 26.69
CA GLY A 2 -38.40 41.80 27.19
C GLY A 2 -37.29 41.32 26.23
N PRO A 3 -36.08 40.97 26.69
CA PRO A 3 -34.97 40.59 25.82
C PRO A 3 -34.98 39.07 25.56
N LEU A 4 -34.89 38.66 24.29
CA LEU A 4 -34.55 37.29 23.92
C LEU A 4 -33.04 37.21 23.66
N LEU A 5 -32.35 36.50 24.55
CA LEU A 5 -30.97 36.04 24.40
C LEU A 5 -30.94 34.70 23.68
N GLY A 6 -29.97 34.53 22.78
CA GLY A 6 -29.35 33.23 22.48
C GLY A 6 -29.78 32.54 21.18
N HIS A 7 -28.92 31.87 20.40
CA HIS A 7 -27.52 31.51 20.55
C HIS A 7 -26.85 31.49 19.16
N GLY A 8 -25.56 31.85 19.14
CA GLY A 8 -24.74 31.93 17.94
C GLY A 8 -24.59 30.58 17.24
N GLN A 9 -24.73 30.60 15.92
CA GLN A 9 -24.30 29.53 15.04
C GLN A 9 -22.77 29.46 15.05
N ALA A 10 -22.22 28.45 15.72
CA ALA A 10 -20.83 28.07 15.55
C ALA A 10 -20.67 27.42 14.16
N ALA A 11 -20.11 28.16 13.22
CA ALA A 11 -19.68 27.62 11.94
C ALA A 11 -18.59 26.56 12.18
N ALA A 12 -18.94 25.29 12.00
CA ALA A 12 -17.97 24.19 11.97
C ALA A 12 -17.05 24.41 10.76
N GLY A 13 -15.87 24.97 11.02
CA GLY A 13 -14.85 25.24 10.02
C GLY A 13 -14.38 23.94 9.38
N ALA A 14 -14.42 23.89 8.04
CA ALA A 14 -13.80 22.82 7.29
C ALA A 14 -12.30 22.74 7.64
N PRO A 15 -11.74 21.52 7.79
CA PRO A 15 -10.33 21.35 8.11
C PRO A 15 -9.48 22.00 7.03
N ARG A 16 -8.61 22.94 7.46
CA ARG A 16 -7.71 23.67 6.57
C ARG A 16 -6.68 22.68 6.03
N ARG A 17 -6.27 22.84 4.76
CA ARG A 17 -5.25 22.03 4.03
C ARG A 17 -4.01 21.62 4.86
N ARG A 18 -3.67 22.35 5.91
CA ARG A 18 -2.58 22.05 6.85
C ARG A 18 -2.82 20.82 7.75
N GLU A 19 -4.06 20.44 8.03
CA GLU A 19 -4.37 19.24 8.84
C GLU A 19 -4.28 17.95 8.02
N LEU A 20 -4.66 18.00 6.74
CA LEU A 20 -4.43 16.90 5.79
C LEU A 20 -2.94 16.64 5.54
N ALA A 21 -2.13 17.71 5.53
CA ALA A 21 -0.68 17.58 5.44
C ALA A 21 -0.06 16.88 6.67
N ARG A 22 -0.68 16.96 7.86
CA ARG A 22 -0.19 16.29 9.06
C ARG A 22 -0.58 14.81 9.14
N ALA A 23 -1.73 14.43 8.58
CA ALA A 23 -2.13 13.03 8.47
C ALA A 23 -1.27 12.23 7.46
N GLY A 24 -0.68 12.91 6.46
CA GLY A 24 0.24 12.31 5.49
C GLY A 24 1.68 12.10 6.00
N LEU A 25 2.07 12.75 7.11
CA LEU A 25 3.45 12.73 7.61
C LEU A 25 3.82 11.47 8.41
N ALA A 26 2.86 10.60 8.74
CA ALA A 26 3.13 9.32 9.40
C ALA A 26 3.42 8.16 8.41
N GLY A 27 3.19 8.36 7.10
CA GLY A 27 3.44 7.33 6.07
C GLY A 27 4.22 7.81 4.84
N GLY A 28 4.31 9.12 4.59
CA GLY A 28 4.97 9.67 3.41
C GLY A 28 6.50 9.75 3.47
N ALA A 29 7.10 9.63 4.66
CA ALA A 29 8.56 9.78 4.81
C ALA A 29 9.35 8.58 4.24
N ALA A 30 8.73 7.42 4.05
CA ALA A 30 9.40 6.25 3.48
C ALA A 30 9.61 6.35 1.95
N LEU A 31 8.78 7.12 1.24
CA LEU A 31 8.83 7.20 -0.23
C LEU A 31 9.99 8.06 -0.76
N ALA A 32 10.54 8.97 0.05
CA ALA A 32 11.66 9.81 -0.35
C ALA A 32 13.00 9.04 -0.44
N LEU A 33 13.09 7.84 0.14
CA LEU A 33 14.30 7.02 0.11
C LEU A 33 14.40 6.13 -1.15
N TRP A 34 13.38 6.10 -2.01
CA TRP A 34 13.35 5.26 -3.21
C TRP A 34 13.56 6.03 -4.53
N GLY A 35 13.52 7.37 -4.52
CA GLY A 35 13.37 8.19 -5.74
C GLY A 35 14.61 8.93 -6.23
N GLY A 36 15.82 8.39 -6.06
CA GLY A 36 17.06 9.16 -6.18
C GLY A 36 18.00 8.86 -7.33
N TRP A 37 17.60 8.41 -8.53
CA TRP A 37 18.55 8.19 -9.64
C TRP A 37 18.08 8.71 -11.01
N ARG A 38 19.07 9.12 -11.82
CA ARG A 38 19.07 10.10 -12.93
C ARG A 38 18.84 9.46 -14.31
N LEU A 39 18.29 10.25 -15.25
CA LEU A 39 18.11 9.94 -16.68
C LEU A 39 19.44 9.77 -17.45
N ALA A 40 19.60 8.65 -18.18
CA ALA A 40 20.41 8.55 -19.41
C ALA A 40 19.86 7.45 -20.35
N ALA A 41 20.24 7.46 -21.64
CA ALA A 41 19.56 6.71 -22.71
C ALA A 41 20.00 5.23 -22.91
N ALA A 42 19.06 4.42 -23.44
CA ALA A 42 19.10 3.15 -24.20
C ALA A 42 19.85 1.88 -23.67
N PRO A 43 21.15 1.85 -23.30
CA PRO A 43 21.67 0.79 -22.42
C PRO A 43 21.32 1.04 -20.96
N ALA A 44 21.18 2.32 -20.59
CA ALA A 44 20.69 2.73 -19.29
C ALA A 44 19.25 2.30 -19.06
N ALA A 45 18.37 2.33 -20.08
CA ALA A 45 16.98 1.90 -19.94
C ALA A 45 16.83 0.44 -19.42
N ARG A 46 17.64 -0.51 -19.91
CA ARG A 46 17.64 -1.89 -19.38
C ARG A 46 18.25 -2.03 -17.99
N ALA A 47 19.20 -1.17 -17.64
CA ALA A 47 19.77 -1.13 -16.29
C ALA A 47 18.80 -0.46 -15.30
N GLU A 48 18.12 0.61 -15.71
CA GLU A 48 17.06 1.30 -15.00
C GLU A 48 15.90 0.34 -14.72
N ASP A 49 15.41 -0.38 -15.75
CA ASP A 49 14.37 -1.39 -15.54
C ASP A 49 14.78 -2.47 -14.54
N ARG A 50 16.05 -2.87 -14.52
CA ARG A 50 16.56 -3.83 -13.53
C ARG A 50 16.54 -3.30 -12.13
N ASP A 51 16.97 -2.05 -11.93
CA ASP A 51 17.00 -1.43 -10.63
C ASP A 51 15.57 -1.24 -10.09
N GLU A 52 14.63 -0.86 -10.98
CA GLU A 52 13.20 -0.81 -10.66
C GLU A 52 12.64 -2.18 -10.30
N LEU A 53 12.93 -3.21 -11.09
CA LEU A 53 12.47 -4.56 -10.80
C LEU A 53 13.10 -5.12 -9.52
N PHE A 54 14.37 -4.83 -9.24
CA PHE A 54 15.05 -5.20 -7.99
C PHE A 54 14.32 -4.58 -6.79
N ALA A 55 14.03 -3.28 -6.89
CA ALA A 55 13.27 -2.53 -5.91
C ALA A 55 11.89 -3.16 -5.66
N LEU A 56 11.15 -3.48 -6.72
CA LEU A 56 9.84 -4.10 -6.59
C LEU A 56 9.91 -5.52 -5.99
N VAL A 57 10.90 -6.34 -6.36
CA VAL A 57 11.09 -7.67 -5.72
C VAL A 57 11.27 -7.51 -4.21
N ALA A 58 12.05 -6.52 -3.76
CA ALA A 58 12.24 -6.27 -2.33
C ALA A 58 10.93 -5.87 -1.63
N VAL A 59 10.10 -5.05 -2.30
CA VAL A 59 8.77 -4.67 -1.80
C VAL A 59 7.86 -5.90 -1.66
N GLU A 60 7.73 -6.73 -2.70
CA GLU A 60 6.88 -7.93 -2.64
C GLU A 60 7.36 -8.96 -1.62
N GLN A 61 8.67 -9.14 -1.47
CA GLN A 61 9.23 -9.99 -0.43
C GLN A 61 8.92 -9.47 0.98
N ALA A 62 8.99 -8.15 1.18
CA ALA A 62 8.65 -7.55 2.47
C ALA A 62 7.15 -7.67 2.78
N LEU A 63 6.28 -7.47 1.79
CA LEU A 63 4.84 -7.71 1.84
C LEU A 63 4.53 -9.16 2.24
N ALA A 64 5.14 -10.13 1.56
CA ALA A 64 5.00 -11.55 1.86
C ALA A 64 5.38 -11.86 3.32
N LEU A 65 6.54 -11.39 3.78
CA LEU A 65 6.98 -11.59 5.17
C LEU A 65 6.02 -10.93 6.16
N ALA A 66 5.57 -9.70 5.88
CA ALA A 66 4.64 -8.98 6.73
C ALA A 66 3.33 -9.75 6.90
N TYR A 67 2.78 -10.35 5.83
CA TYR A 67 1.59 -11.18 5.90
C TYR A 67 1.80 -12.48 6.68
N ALA A 68 2.95 -13.14 6.51
CA ALA A 68 3.29 -14.31 7.31
C ALA A 68 3.31 -13.99 8.81
N ILE A 69 3.96 -12.88 9.18
CA ILE A 69 4.02 -12.40 10.57
C ILE A 69 2.62 -12.03 11.07
N ALA A 70 1.87 -11.23 10.32
CA ALA A 70 0.51 -10.80 10.67
C ALA A 70 -0.42 -11.98 10.92
N ARG A 71 -0.43 -12.96 10.01
CA ARG A 71 -1.24 -14.19 10.10
C ARG A 71 -0.95 -15.01 11.36
N SER A 72 0.30 -14.99 11.84
CA SER A 72 0.72 -15.73 13.04
C SER A 72 0.28 -15.08 14.35
N ARG A 73 -0.23 -13.84 14.32
CA ARG A 73 -0.60 -13.11 15.54
C ARG A 73 -1.83 -13.73 16.22
N PRO A 74 -1.87 -13.71 17.57
CA PRO A 74 -3.04 -14.13 18.31
C PRO A 74 -4.20 -13.14 18.13
N GLY A 75 -5.43 -13.60 18.40
CA GLY A 75 -6.63 -12.74 18.37
C GLY A 75 -7.21 -12.48 16.97
N LEU A 76 -6.71 -13.18 15.93
CA LEU A 76 -7.34 -13.20 14.62
C LEU A 76 -8.41 -14.29 14.54
N ASP A 77 -9.58 -13.95 14.02
CA ASP A 77 -10.61 -14.92 13.62
C ASP A 77 -10.14 -15.75 12.41
N ALA A 78 -10.85 -16.84 12.13
CA ALA A 78 -10.49 -17.78 11.07
C ALA A 78 -10.55 -17.15 9.66
N GLY A 79 -11.52 -16.26 9.42
CA GLY A 79 -11.69 -15.57 8.14
C GLY A 79 -10.53 -14.61 7.86
N THR A 80 -10.19 -13.78 8.84
CA THR A 80 -9.04 -12.86 8.76
C THR A 80 -7.73 -13.62 8.58
N ARG A 81 -7.52 -14.72 9.32
CA ARG A 81 -6.31 -15.55 9.16
C ARG A 81 -6.23 -16.18 7.77
N ARG A 82 -7.35 -16.62 7.21
CA ARG A 82 -7.44 -17.16 5.85
C ARG A 82 -7.11 -16.11 4.81
N LEU A 83 -7.69 -14.91 4.92
CA LEU A 83 -7.42 -13.79 4.03
C LEU A 83 -5.91 -13.45 4.00
N LEU A 84 -5.29 -13.23 5.16
CA LEU A 84 -3.86 -12.94 5.24
C LEU A 84 -2.99 -14.08 4.69
N GLY A 85 -3.46 -15.33 4.76
CA GLY A 85 -2.79 -16.47 4.12
C GLY A 85 -2.85 -16.41 2.59
N VAL A 86 -4.02 -16.08 2.03
CA VAL A 86 -4.17 -15.90 0.57
C VAL A 86 -3.28 -14.76 0.06
N LEU A 87 -3.27 -13.63 0.78
CA LEU A 87 -2.43 -12.48 0.42
C LEU A 87 -0.94 -12.86 0.50
N HIS A 88 -0.48 -13.49 1.58
CA HIS A 88 0.89 -14.01 1.67
C HIS A 88 1.30 -14.85 0.43
N ASP A 89 0.45 -15.78 0.01
CA ASP A 89 0.73 -16.63 -1.15
C ASP A 89 0.74 -15.83 -2.46
N HIS A 90 -0.06 -14.77 -2.58
CA HIS A 90 -0.04 -13.87 -3.73
C HIS A 90 1.28 -13.10 -3.79
N GLU A 91 1.72 -12.48 -2.69
CA GLU A 91 2.95 -11.68 -2.68
C GLU A 91 4.20 -12.51 -2.98
N ARG A 92 4.23 -13.77 -2.53
CA ARG A 92 5.30 -14.69 -2.92
C ARG A 92 5.32 -14.90 -4.43
N ARG A 93 4.16 -15.09 -5.06
CA ARG A 93 4.06 -15.27 -6.52
C ARG A 93 4.42 -13.98 -7.28
N HIS A 94 4.07 -12.81 -6.74
CA HIS A 94 4.49 -11.53 -7.30
C HIS A 94 6.01 -11.37 -7.26
N ALA A 95 6.63 -11.61 -6.09
CA ALA A 95 8.08 -11.60 -5.92
C ALA A 95 8.79 -12.59 -6.86
N GLU A 96 8.23 -13.80 -7.03
CA GLU A 96 8.75 -14.81 -7.95
C GLU A 96 8.67 -14.37 -9.41
N ALA A 97 7.53 -13.80 -9.84
CA ALA A 97 7.32 -13.31 -11.19
C ALA A 97 8.29 -12.17 -11.54
N LEU A 98 8.40 -11.17 -10.68
CA LEU A 98 9.34 -10.06 -10.82
C LEU A 98 10.79 -10.55 -10.78
N GLY A 99 11.10 -11.48 -9.86
CA GLY A 99 12.44 -12.07 -9.77
C GLY A 99 12.82 -12.87 -11.00
N GLY A 100 11.85 -13.43 -11.72
CA GLY A 100 12.05 -14.03 -13.04
C GLY A 100 12.51 -13.01 -14.08
N LEU A 101 11.96 -11.79 -14.06
CA LEU A 101 12.37 -10.70 -14.97
C LEU A 101 13.76 -10.16 -14.64
N VAL A 102 14.09 -10.00 -13.35
CA VAL A 102 15.44 -9.62 -12.90
C VAL A 102 16.47 -10.65 -13.37
N ARG A 103 16.20 -11.95 -13.21
CA ARG A 103 17.09 -13.02 -13.68
C ARG A 103 17.22 -13.05 -15.20
N ALA A 104 16.11 -12.86 -15.93
CA ALA A 104 16.12 -12.82 -17.40
C ALA A 104 16.97 -11.67 -17.97
N SER A 105 17.09 -10.58 -17.21
CA SER A 105 17.96 -9.43 -17.53
C SER A 105 19.37 -9.55 -16.93
N GLN A 106 19.73 -10.73 -16.42
CA GLN A 106 21.02 -11.06 -15.79
C GLN A 106 21.32 -10.24 -14.52
N GLY A 107 20.28 -9.73 -13.86
CA GLY A 107 20.40 -9.07 -12.56
C GLY A 107 20.48 -10.05 -11.39
N THR A 108 20.92 -9.55 -10.25
CA THR A 108 20.93 -10.26 -8.96
C THR A 108 19.66 -9.92 -8.19
N LEU A 109 19.07 -10.88 -7.48
CA LEU A 109 17.90 -10.63 -6.65
C LEU A 109 18.27 -9.95 -5.33
N PRO A 110 17.37 -9.14 -4.75
CA PRO A 110 17.52 -8.71 -3.36
C PRO A 110 17.49 -9.93 -2.43
N PRO A 111 18.18 -9.86 -1.28
CA PRO A 111 18.11 -10.91 -0.27
C PRO A 111 16.70 -11.00 0.31
N GLU A 112 16.16 -12.22 0.39
CA GLU A 112 14.83 -12.44 0.99
C GLU A 112 14.87 -12.13 2.50
N PRO A 113 13.99 -11.24 2.99
CA PRO A 113 13.91 -10.92 4.40
C PRO A 113 13.35 -12.12 5.18
N ARG A 114 13.85 -12.35 6.38
CA ARG A 114 13.50 -13.55 7.19
C ARG A 114 12.82 -13.22 8.50
N ARG A 115 12.96 -11.98 8.97
CA ARG A 115 12.45 -11.53 10.27
C ARG A 115 12.02 -10.08 10.18
N LEU A 116 11.16 -9.67 11.12
CA LEU A 116 10.60 -8.32 11.15
C LEU A 116 11.68 -7.23 11.10
N SER A 117 12.80 -7.42 11.81
CA SER A 117 13.90 -6.44 11.83
C SER A 117 14.55 -6.20 10.46
N ASP A 118 14.40 -7.13 9.51
CA ASP A 118 14.93 -6.97 8.16
C ASP A 118 14.06 -6.00 7.33
N VAL A 119 12.80 -5.78 7.75
CA VAL A 119 11.83 -4.94 7.04
C VAL A 119 11.28 -3.77 7.85
N ASP A 120 11.61 -3.67 9.14
CA ASP A 120 11.03 -2.69 10.08
C ASP A 120 11.28 -1.24 9.67
N HIS A 121 12.42 -0.95 9.04
CA HIS A 121 12.73 0.37 8.50
C HIS A 121 11.77 0.77 7.36
N TYR A 122 11.32 -0.19 6.56
CA TYR A 122 10.42 0.03 5.43
C TYR A 122 8.94 -0.02 5.87
N LEU A 123 8.65 -0.87 6.86
CA LEU A 123 7.30 -1.22 7.30
C LEU A 123 7.09 -0.94 8.81
N PRO A 124 7.30 0.30 9.27
CA PRO A 124 7.19 0.60 10.69
C PRO A 124 5.76 0.35 11.19
N GLY A 125 5.65 -0.25 12.37
CA GLY A 125 4.37 -0.39 13.08
C GLY A 125 3.78 -1.80 13.12
N LEU A 126 4.19 -2.74 12.26
CA LEU A 126 3.75 -4.14 12.39
C LEU A 126 4.19 -4.77 13.73
N GLY A 127 5.38 -4.38 14.21
CA GLY A 127 5.90 -4.78 15.51
C GLY A 127 5.03 -4.28 16.68
N ALA A 128 4.33 -3.15 16.49
CA ALA A 128 3.49 -2.51 17.49
C ALA A 128 2.02 -2.92 17.39
N ALA A 129 1.53 -3.33 16.21
CA ALA A 129 0.14 -3.72 16.01
C ALA A 129 -0.28 -4.89 16.93
N ARG A 130 -1.39 -4.72 17.64
CA ARG A 130 -2.02 -5.70 18.54
C ARG A 130 -3.47 -5.93 18.12
N GLY A 131 -3.82 -7.21 17.93
CA GLY A 131 -5.17 -7.61 17.59
C GLY A 131 -5.59 -7.31 16.15
N ALA A 132 -6.73 -7.87 15.74
CA ALA A 132 -7.16 -7.92 14.35
C ALA A 132 -7.32 -6.54 13.69
N ARG A 133 -7.92 -5.57 14.41
CA ARG A 133 -8.19 -4.24 13.87
C ARG A 133 -6.91 -3.48 13.48
N GLU A 134 -5.89 -3.55 14.33
CA GLU A 134 -4.61 -2.87 14.10
C GLU A 134 -3.79 -3.58 13.03
N ILE A 135 -3.80 -4.91 13.03
CA ILE A 135 -3.15 -5.73 11.99
C ILE A 135 -3.74 -5.44 10.61
N LEU A 136 -5.07 -5.43 10.48
CA LEU A 136 -5.71 -5.10 9.21
C LEU A 136 -5.50 -3.62 8.83
N ALA A 137 -5.40 -2.72 9.80
CA ALA A 137 -5.09 -1.32 9.53
C ALA A 137 -3.69 -1.16 8.95
N PHE A 138 -2.73 -1.85 9.53
CA PHE A 138 -1.37 -1.93 9.03
C PHE A 138 -1.34 -2.55 7.63
N ALA A 139 -2.02 -3.67 7.40
CA ALA A 139 -2.09 -4.32 6.09
C ALA A 139 -2.64 -3.38 4.99
N VAL A 140 -3.69 -2.60 5.28
CA VAL A 140 -4.21 -1.58 4.34
C VAL A 140 -3.16 -0.52 4.01
N GLY A 141 -2.40 -0.06 5.01
CA GLY A 141 -1.33 0.92 4.78
C GLY A 141 -0.17 0.34 3.96
N LEU A 142 0.16 -0.91 4.24
CA LEU A 142 1.19 -1.68 3.55
C LEU A 142 0.85 -1.86 2.06
N GLU A 143 -0.38 -2.29 1.73
CA GLU A 143 -0.86 -2.37 0.34
C GLU A 143 -0.79 -1.04 -0.40
N ALA A 144 -1.15 0.05 0.27
CA ALA A 144 -1.09 1.38 -0.33
C ALA A 144 0.35 1.81 -0.68
N VAL A 145 1.34 1.37 0.10
CA VAL A 145 2.77 1.59 -0.20
C VAL A 145 3.21 0.76 -1.39
N GLY A 146 2.83 -0.53 -1.45
CA GLY A 146 3.11 -1.41 -2.59
C GLY A 146 2.57 -0.85 -3.91
N LEU A 147 1.28 -0.49 -3.92
CA LEU A 147 0.63 0.17 -5.06
C LEU A 147 1.34 1.46 -5.49
N ALA A 148 1.76 2.30 -4.55
CA ALA A 148 2.48 3.53 -4.87
C ALA A 148 3.84 3.24 -5.52
N ALA A 149 4.60 2.26 -4.99
CA ALA A 149 5.89 1.86 -5.56
C ALA A 149 5.74 1.33 -6.99
N GLN A 150 4.77 0.46 -7.22
CA GLN A 150 4.49 -0.10 -8.54
C GLN A 150 4.01 0.97 -9.54
N ALA A 151 3.12 1.87 -9.12
CA ALA A 151 2.67 2.99 -9.97
C ALA A 151 3.84 3.91 -10.35
N GLN A 152 4.78 4.15 -9.43
CA GLN A 152 5.99 4.89 -9.72
C GLN A 152 6.86 4.16 -10.74
N ALA A 153 7.06 2.85 -10.57
CA ALA A 153 7.87 2.03 -11.47
C ALA A 153 7.26 1.95 -12.87
N LEU A 154 5.94 1.81 -13.00
CA LEU A 154 5.25 1.82 -14.30
C LEU A 154 5.50 3.11 -15.11
N GLY A 155 5.74 4.24 -14.44
CA GLY A 155 6.12 5.49 -15.11
C GLY A 155 7.57 5.54 -15.60
N ARG A 156 8.41 4.56 -15.25
CA ARG A 156 9.84 4.49 -15.59
C ARG A 156 10.23 3.27 -16.42
N LEU A 157 9.51 2.17 -16.27
CA LEU A 157 9.79 0.93 -16.99
C LEU A 157 9.68 1.13 -18.51
N THR A 158 10.60 0.49 -19.24
CA THR A 158 10.65 0.56 -20.71
C THR A 158 10.44 -0.80 -21.40
N ASP A 159 10.80 -1.90 -20.74
CA ASP A 159 10.58 -3.25 -21.23
C ASP A 159 9.08 -3.64 -21.16
N GLY A 160 8.52 -3.98 -22.32
CA GLY A 160 7.08 -4.29 -22.43
C GLY A 160 6.63 -5.48 -21.56
N ARG A 161 7.49 -6.47 -21.35
CA ARG A 161 7.17 -7.62 -20.49
C ARG A 161 7.20 -7.22 -19.02
N ALA A 162 8.15 -6.37 -18.62
CA ALA A 162 8.19 -5.79 -17.29
C ALA A 162 6.96 -4.93 -17.02
N ILE A 163 6.60 -4.01 -17.94
CA ILE A 163 5.40 -3.17 -17.84
C ILE A 163 4.15 -4.05 -17.68
N GLN A 164 3.96 -5.05 -18.54
CA GLN A 164 2.81 -5.94 -18.47
C GLN A 164 2.73 -6.69 -17.13
N THR A 165 3.87 -7.20 -16.66
CA THR A 165 3.92 -7.95 -15.40
C THR A 165 3.60 -7.05 -14.22
N VAL A 166 4.25 -5.89 -14.12
CA VAL A 166 4.02 -4.94 -13.02
C VAL A 166 2.58 -4.41 -13.05
N ALA A 167 2.03 -4.08 -14.22
CA ALA A 167 0.64 -3.63 -14.33
C ALA A 167 -0.36 -4.71 -13.87
N SER A 168 -0.08 -5.98 -14.17
CA SER A 168 -0.91 -7.10 -13.72
C SER A 168 -0.87 -7.27 -12.19
N ILE A 169 0.31 -7.12 -11.60
CA ILE A 169 0.51 -7.15 -10.15
C ILE A 169 -0.22 -5.96 -9.50
N THR A 170 -0.08 -4.75 -10.03
CA THR A 170 -0.80 -3.55 -9.54
C THR A 170 -2.31 -3.73 -9.54
N ALA A 171 -2.87 -4.40 -10.55
CA ALA A 171 -4.29 -4.72 -10.55
C ALA A 171 -4.67 -5.70 -9.42
N ALA A 172 -3.82 -6.70 -9.14
CA ALA A 172 -4.01 -7.63 -8.03
C ALA A 172 -3.91 -6.94 -6.66
N GLU A 173 -2.90 -6.07 -6.45
CA GLU A 173 -2.77 -5.29 -5.20
C GLU A 173 -3.98 -4.37 -4.97
N GLY A 174 -4.56 -3.82 -6.05
CA GLY A 174 -5.81 -3.07 -5.97
C GLY A 174 -6.95 -3.91 -5.38
N GLN A 175 -7.03 -5.19 -5.76
CA GLN A 175 -8.00 -6.15 -5.21
C GLN A 175 -7.66 -6.53 -3.76
N HIS A 176 -6.37 -6.66 -3.41
CA HIS A 176 -5.93 -6.92 -2.03
C HIS A 176 -6.39 -5.78 -1.10
N LEU A 177 -6.15 -4.54 -1.51
CA LEU A 177 -6.57 -3.35 -0.78
C LEU A 177 -8.09 -3.34 -0.54
N VAL A 178 -8.89 -3.66 -1.56
CA VAL A 178 -10.35 -3.80 -1.45
C VAL A 178 -10.72 -4.87 -0.43
N ALA A 179 -10.15 -6.08 -0.55
CA ALA A 179 -10.47 -7.20 0.34
C ALA A 179 -10.15 -6.88 1.80
N LEU A 180 -9.02 -6.22 2.08
CA LEU A 180 -8.65 -5.80 3.42
C LEU A 180 -9.56 -4.69 3.96
N ARG A 181 -10.02 -3.77 3.12
CA ARG A 181 -10.97 -2.73 3.54
C ARG A 181 -12.32 -3.35 3.92
N LEU A 182 -12.83 -4.28 3.11
CA LEU A 182 -14.04 -5.03 3.43
C LEU A 182 -13.89 -5.83 4.72
N ALA A 183 -12.75 -6.51 4.93
CA ALA A 183 -12.46 -7.23 6.18
C ALA A 183 -12.42 -6.30 7.41
N ARG A 184 -12.22 -4.99 7.22
CA ARG A 184 -12.30 -3.97 8.28
C ARG A 184 -13.67 -3.34 8.44
N GLY A 185 -14.68 -3.79 7.69
CA GLY A 185 -15.99 -3.14 7.64
C GLY A 185 -15.92 -1.73 7.04
N ARG A 186 -15.03 -1.50 6.08
CA ARG A 186 -14.91 -0.23 5.34
C ARG A 186 -15.37 -0.41 3.90
N GLU A 187 -15.83 0.68 3.30
CA GLU A 187 -16.16 0.74 1.87
C GLU A 187 -14.96 0.31 1.01
N PRO A 188 -15.19 -0.49 -0.05
CA PRO A 188 -14.16 -1.14 -0.85
C PRO A 188 -13.17 -0.15 -1.49
N LEU A 189 -13.63 0.96 -2.08
CA LEU A 189 -12.80 2.08 -2.55
C LEU A 189 -13.60 3.41 -2.45
N PRO A 190 -12.96 4.60 -2.48
CA PRO A 190 -13.69 5.84 -2.75
C PRO A 190 -14.34 5.75 -4.15
N GLU A 191 -15.57 6.25 -4.31
CA GLU A 191 -16.34 6.28 -5.58
C GLU A 191 -15.47 6.67 -6.80
N ALA A 192 -14.45 7.52 -6.59
CA ALA A 192 -13.50 7.97 -7.62
C ALA A 192 -12.90 6.87 -8.51
N LEU A 193 -12.67 5.66 -7.99
CA LEU A 193 -12.12 4.56 -8.79
C LEU A 193 -13.21 3.75 -9.53
N GLU A 194 -14.46 3.85 -9.09
CA GLU A 194 -15.61 3.20 -9.73
C GLU A 194 -16.27 4.12 -10.78
N THR A 195 -16.35 5.42 -10.50
CA THR A 195 -17.09 6.41 -11.29
C THR A 195 -16.18 7.41 -12.02
N GLY A 196 -14.88 7.41 -11.74
CA GLY A 196 -13.96 8.45 -12.21
C GLY A 196 -14.18 9.82 -11.54
N THR A 197 -15.06 9.92 -10.54
CA THR A 197 -15.41 11.19 -9.88
C THR A 197 -15.12 11.14 -8.38
N TYR A 198 -14.27 12.04 -7.90
CA TYR A 198 -14.02 12.19 -6.46
C TYR A 198 -15.14 13.00 -5.80
N SER A 199 -15.98 12.35 -5.00
CA SER A 199 -16.96 13.03 -4.14
C SER A 199 -16.51 12.98 -2.68
N PRO A 200 -16.15 14.13 -2.05
CA PRO A 200 -15.64 14.15 -0.67
C PRO A 200 -16.70 13.92 0.41
N ARG A 201 -17.95 13.56 0.08
CA ARG A 201 -19.04 13.39 1.05
C ARG A 201 -19.85 12.13 0.81
N ARG A 202 -19.74 11.20 1.77
CA ARG A 202 -20.84 10.43 2.37
C ARG A 202 -20.28 9.67 3.59
N SER A 203 -20.22 10.36 4.72
CA SER A 203 -20.19 9.67 6.01
C SER A 203 -21.63 9.22 6.31
N ALA A 204 -21.87 7.92 6.19
CA ALA A 204 -23.01 7.09 6.64
C ALA A 204 -24.43 7.68 6.67
N PRO A 205 -25.46 6.99 6.13
CA PRO A 205 -26.83 7.22 6.58
C PRO A 205 -26.94 6.81 8.06
N GLY A 206 -27.56 7.68 8.87
CA GLY A 206 -27.90 7.35 10.24
C GLY A 206 -28.72 6.06 10.29
N ILE A 207 -28.32 5.15 11.16
CA ILE A 207 -29.14 3.99 11.52
C ILE A 207 -30.23 4.52 12.48
N PRO A 208 -31.52 4.20 12.24
CA PRO A 208 -32.61 4.57 13.14
C PRO A 208 -32.49 3.95 14.53
#